data_AF-A0AAD6XR49-F1
#
_entry.id   AF-A0AAD6XR49-F1
#
_cell.length_a   1.000
_cell.length_b   1.000
_cell.length_c   1.000
_cell.angle_alpha   90.00
_cell.angle_beta   90.00
_cell.angle_gamma   90.00
#
_symmetry.space_group_name_H-M   'P 1'
#
loop_
_entity.id
_entity.type
_entity.pdbx_description
1 polymer ?
#
loop_
_entity_poly.entity_id
_entity_poly.type
_entity_poly.pdbx_seq_one_letter_code
_entity_poly.pdbx_strand_id
1 'polypeptide(L)'
;MTPTPTAAAPAQLPLLARTDGTDATSFGSSDLSSVSSLWSITVCRRARLTESWEIMKATIPGFGDDMIALAGDLKLRKQIQKGLNAARGDDAGSLKIGISAMLLPPPHAPVAGQPAIPAVTISPPIPDRGSKALRGFNHSVTASAMCPHKYPDTPATYEAIRDGDPNFPVLGTQFPRFMYASGQAVKHVYQGPSAALAGPGAHKGKAGNASINGLTELTKRAIAYVAMQVRFAMSSLAPDLGWCIHQAL
;
A
#
# COMPACT_ATOMS: atom_id res chain seq x y z
N MET A 1 -19.04 44.65 -28.25
CA MET A 1 -19.63 43.64 -27.34
C MET A 1 -19.86 42.38 -28.16
N THR A 2 -18.88 41.48 -28.11
CA THR A 2 -18.91 40.16 -28.77
C THR A 2 -19.58 39.16 -27.84
N PRO A 3 -20.53 38.32 -28.31
CA PRO A 3 -21.15 37.32 -27.46
C PRO A 3 -20.20 36.14 -27.19
N THR A 4 -20.10 35.77 -25.92
CA THR A 4 -19.37 34.61 -25.41
C THR A 4 -20.03 33.30 -25.88
N PRO A 5 -19.27 32.31 -26.40
CA PRO A 5 -19.84 31.02 -26.75
C PRO A 5 -20.19 30.20 -25.51
N THR A 6 -21.45 29.78 -25.44
CA THR A 6 -22.00 28.85 -24.45
C THR A 6 -21.37 27.47 -24.59
N ALA A 7 -20.83 26.94 -23.50
CA ALA A 7 -20.24 25.60 -23.46
C ALA A 7 -21.31 24.52 -23.70
N ALA A 8 -21.12 23.71 -24.74
CA ALA A 8 -21.92 22.53 -25.01
C ALA A 8 -21.64 21.43 -23.98
N ALA A 9 -22.71 20.85 -23.40
CA ALA A 9 -22.62 19.72 -22.48
C ALA A 9 -22.07 18.47 -23.19
N PRO A 10 -21.25 17.63 -22.53
CA PRO A 10 -20.71 16.42 -23.13
C PRO A 10 -21.82 15.39 -23.40
N ALA A 11 -21.82 14.84 -24.62
CA ALA A 11 -22.73 13.79 -25.06
C ALA A 11 -22.60 12.54 -24.16
N GLN A 12 -23.73 12.09 -23.62
CA GLN A 12 -23.81 10.83 -22.89
C GLN A 12 -23.67 9.66 -23.87
N LEU A 13 -22.69 8.78 -23.62
CA LEU A 13 -22.53 7.51 -24.31
C LEU A 13 -23.76 6.61 -24.07
N PRO A 14 -24.27 5.91 -25.09
CA PRO A 14 -25.47 5.09 -24.95
C PRO A 14 -25.20 3.88 -24.05
N LEU A 15 -26.08 3.72 -23.06
CA LEU A 15 -26.18 2.57 -22.18
C LEU A 15 -26.56 1.34 -23.02
N LEU A 16 -25.61 0.44 -23.28
CA LEU A 16 -25.88 -0.83 -23.95
C LEU A 16 -26.82 -1.68 -23.10
N ALA A 17 -28.02 -1.89 -23.62
CA ALA A 17 -29.07 -2.68 -23.02
C ALA A 17 -28.62 -4.13 -22.80
N ARG A 18 -28.87 -4.63 -21.59
CA ARG A 18 -28.72 -6.03 -21.19
C ARG A 18 -29.79 -6.85 -21.91
N THR A 19 -29.40 -7.84 -22.70
CA THR A 19 -30.33 -8.87 -23.19
C THR A 19 -30.40 -9.98 -22.15
N ASP A 20 -31.55 -10.07 -21.47
CA ASP A 20 -31.87 -11.15 -20.54
C ASP A 20 -32.18 -12.42 -21.34
N GLY A 21 -31.20 -13.33 -21.40
CA GLY A 21 -31.38 -14.71 -21.85
C GLY A 21 -31.70 -15.58 -20.63
N THR A 22 -32.97 -15.97 -20.52
CA THR A 22 -33.49 -16.90 -19.52
C THR A 22 -33.22 -18.33 -19.98
N ASP A 23 -32.32 -19.03 -19.29
CA ASP A 23 -32.30 -20.50 -19.23
C ASP A 23 -32.07 -20.90 -17.77
N ALA A 24 -33.18 -21.05 -17.06
CA ALA A 24 -33.20 -21.50 -15.67
C ALA A 24 -32.91 -23.00 -15.61
N THR A 25 -31.64 -23.36 -15.41
CA THR A 25 -31.30 -24.66 -14.81
C THR A 25 -31.23 -24.45 -13.30
N SER A 26 -32.14 -25.12 -12.59
CA SER A 26 -32.27 -25.07 -11.13
C SER A 26 -31.02 -25.64 -10.46
N PHE A 27 -30.12 -24.77 -9.97
CA PHE A 27 -29.08 -25.13 -9.01
C PHE A 27 -29.51 -24.69 -7.61
N GLY A 28 -29.37 -25.61 -6.65
CA GLY A 28 -29.80 -25.45 -5.27
C GLY A 28 -29.27 -24.19 -4.57
N SER A 29 -30.08 -23.61 -3.70
CA SER A 29 -29.93 -22.26 -3.15
C SER A 29 -28.87 -22.10 -2.05
N SER A 30 -27.78 -22.87 -2.06
CA SER A 30 -26.82 -22.88 -0.95
C SER A 30 -25.45 -22.26 -1.26
N ASP A 31 -25.23 -21.58 -2.40
CA ASP A 31 -23.91 -20.97 -2.66
C ASP A 31 -23.88 -19.68 -3.51
N LEU A 32 -24.95 -18.86 -3.45
CA LEU A 32 -25.04 -17.62 -4.25
C LEU A 32 -24.10 -16.49 -3.75
N SER A 33 -23.63 -16.54 -2.50
CA SER A 33 -22.67 -15.57 -1.95
C SER A 33 -21.25 -15.77 -2.47
N SER A 34 -20.86 -17.02 -2.77
CA SER A 34 -19.53 -17.38 -3.30
C SER A 34 -19.38 -16.98 -4.77
N VAL A 35 -20.41 -17.22 -5.60
CA VAL A 35 -20.34 -16.90 -7.03
C VAL A 35 -20.44 -15.39 -7.28
N SER A 36 -21.26 -14.67 -6.50
CA SER A 36 -21.36 -13.21 -6.58
C SER A 36 -20.05 -12.53 -6.15
N SER A 37 -19.35 -13.05 -5.14
CA SER A 37 -18.07 -12.49 -4.68
C SER A 37 -16.95 -12.75 -5.68
N LEU A 38 -16.85 -13.96 -6.25
CA LEU A 38 -15.87 -14.28 -7.30
C LEU A 38 -16.09 -13.46 -8.59
N TRP A 39 -17.34 -13.21 -8.97
CA TRP A 39 -17.67 -12.35 -10.11
C TRP A 39 -17.25 -10.89 -9.84
N SER A 40 -17.58 -10.35 -8.66
CA SER A 40 -17.16 -9.00 -8.25
C SER A 40 -15.64 -8.85 -8.21
N ILE A 41 -14.91 -9.83 -7.69
CA ILE A 41 -13.44 -9.83 -7.62
C ILE A 41 -12.83 -9.84 -9.02
N THR A 42 -13.34 -10.69 -9.91
CA THR A 42 -12.84 -10.82 -11.28
C THR A 42 -13.07 -9.53 -12.09
N VAL A 43 -14.26 -8.93 -11.96
CA VAL A 43 -14.60 -7.66 -12.60
C VAL A 43 -13.73 -6.51 -12.07
N CYS A 44 -13.60 -6.40 -10.74
CA CYS A 44 -12.73 -5.39 -10.12
C CYS A 44 -11.26 -5.55 -10.54
N ARG A 45 -10.78 -6.80 -10.64
CA ARG A 45 -9.41 -7.09 -11.09
C ARG A 45 -9.20 -6.65 -12.53
N ARG A 46 -10.14 -6.94 -13.43
CA ARG A 46 -10.06 -6.55 -14.84
C ARG A 46 -10.09 -5.03 -15.01
N ALA A 47 -11.03 -4.35 -14.34
CA ALA A 47 -11.10 -2.90 -14.35
C ALA A 47 -9.79 -2.26 -13.85
N ARG A 48 -9.22 -2.77 -12.75
CA ARG A 48 -7.94 -2.30 -12.20
C ARG A 48 -6.78 -2.47 -13.18
N LEU A 49 -6.72 -3.60 -13.89
CA LEU A 49 -5.67 -3.88 -14.86
C LEU A 49 -5.77 -2.94 -16.07
N THR A 50 -6.99 -2.74 -16.59
CA THR A 50 -7.23 -1.77 -17.67
C THR A 50 -6.85 -0.36 -17.25
N GLU A 51 -7.26 0.10 -16.08
CA GLU A 51 -6.91 1.43 -15.60
C GLU A 51 -5.38 1.59 -15.40
N SER A 52 -4.73 0.56 -14.86
CA SER A 52 -3.26 0.57 -14.70
C SER A 52 -2.55 0.62 -16.06
N TRP A 53 -3.07 -0.10 -17.06
CA TRP A 53 -2.58 -0.07 -18.43
C TRP A 53 -2.70 1.32 -19.06
N GLU A 54 -3.86 1.97 -18.91
CA GLU A 54 -4.05 3.35 -19.39
C GLU A 54 -3.10 4.34 -18.71
N ILE A 55 -2.90 4.22 -17.40
CA ILE A 55 -1.94 5.05 -16.66
C ILE A 55 -0.52 4.85 -17.20
N MET A 56 -0.10 3.61 -17.45
CA MET A 56 1.25 3.33 -17.98
C MET A 56 1.43 3.90 -19.39
N LYS A 57 0.44 3.77 -20.28
CA LYS A 57 0.47 4.40 -21.61
C LYS A 57 0.57 5.93 -21.54
N ALA A 58 -0.15 6.54 -20.59
CA ALA A 58 -0.10 7.99 -20.41
C ALA A 58 1.25 8.47 -19.80
N THR A 59 1.91 7.62 -19.01
CA THR A 59 3.13 7.98 -18.28
C THR A 59 4.41 7.69 -19.07
N ILE A 60 4.42 6.61 -19.87
CA ILE A 60 5.61 6.11 -20.57
C ILE A 60 5.34 6.20 -22.09
N PRO A 61 6.01 7.13 -22.80
CA PRO A 61 5.86 7.24 -24.25
C PRO A 61 6.17 5.92 -24.97
N GLY A 62 5.31 5.53 -25.92
CA GLY A 62 5.48 4.29 -26.70
C GLY A 62 5.10 2.99 -25.98
N PHE A 63 4.78 3.05 -24.68
CA PHE A 63 4.58 1.84 -23.87
C PHE A 63 3.56 0.84 -24.42
N GLY A 64 2.42 1.34 -24.92
CA GLY A 64 1.37 0.48 -25.46
C GLY A 64 1.85 -0.32 -26.68
N ASP A 65 2.46 0.36 -27.64
CA ASP A 65 2.96 -0.25 -28.87
C ASP A 65 4.11 -1.21 -28.58
N ASP A 66 5.04 -0.82 -27.71
CA ASP A 66 6.16 -1.65 -27.27
C ASP A 66 5.65 -2.93 -26.60
N MET A 67 4.69 -2.83 -25.67
CA MET A 67 4.15 -4.00 -24.97
C MET A 67 3.35 -4.93 -25.89
N ILE A 68 2.67 -4.39 -26.91
CA ILE A 68 1.99 -5.18 -27.94
C ILE A 68 3.02 -5.91 -28.81
N ALA A 69 4.04 -5.20 -29.30
CA ALA A 69 5.11 -5.78 -30.11
C ALA A 69 5.86 -6.88 -29.35
N LEU A 70 6.03 -6.72 -28.04
CA LEU A 70 6.74 -7.65 -27.16
C LEU A 70 5.85 -8.76 -26.58
N ALA A 71 4.54 -8.79 -26.87
CA ALA A 71 3.61 -9.74 -26.27
C ALA A 71 3.99 -11.22 -26.53
N GLY A 72 4.60 -11.49 -27.70
CA GLY A 72 5.10 -12.81 -28.08
C GLY A 72 6.42 -13.21 -27.40
N ASP A 73 7.22 -12.25 -26.92
CA ASP A 73 8.52 -12.53 -26.32
C ASP A 73 8.37 -12.96 -24.85
N LEU A 74 8.37 -14.28 -24.63
CA LEU A 74 8.29 -14.86 -23.30
C LEU A 74 9.50 -14.50 -22.41
N LYS A 75 10.70 -14.35 -22.98
CA LYS A 75 11.92 -14.08 -22.22
C LYS A 75 11.88 -12.66 -21.67
N LEU A 76 11.52 -11.68 -22.51
CA LEU A 76 11.43 -10.30 -22.08
C LEU A 76 10.30 -10.08 -21.06
N ARG A 77 9.13 -10.71 -21.25
CA ARG A 77 8.04 -10.67 -20.24
C ARG A 77 8.50 -11.17 -18.87
N LYS A 78 9.29 -12.25 -18.83
CA LYS A 78 9.88 -12.75 -17.58
C LYS A 78 10.88 -11.76 -16.97
N GLN A 79 11.67 -11.06 -17.78
CA GLN A 79 12.60 -10.04 -17.31
C GLN A 79 11.88 -8.82 -16.72
N ILE A 80 10.82 -8.33 -17.36
CA ILE A 80 9.97 -7.25 -16.84
C ILE A 80 9.38 -7.66 -15.49
N GLN A 81 8.79 -8.86 -15.41
CA GLN A 81 8.23 -9.36 -14.15
C GLN A 81 9.29 -9.49 -13.05
N LYS A 82 10.51 -9.91 -13.41
CA LYS A 82 11.65 -9.96 -12.49
C LYS A 82 12.02 -8.56 -12.00
N GLY A 83 12.09 -7.57 -12.89
CA GLY A 83 12.39 -6.18 -12.53
C GLY A 83 11.34 -5.59 -11.58
N LEU A 84 10.05 -5.80 -11.86
CA LEU A 84 8.95 -5.37 -10.99
C LEU A 84 9.04 -6.01 -9.59
N ASN A 85 9.34 -7.31 -9.54
CA ASN A 85 9.51 -8.02 -8.28
C ASN A 85 10.73 -7.53 -7.50
N ALA A 86 11.83 -7.22 -8.20
CA ALA A 86 13.04 -6.66 -7.60
C ALA A 86 12.78 -5.27 -7.01
N ALA A 87 12.16 -4.36 -7.76
CA ALA A 87 11.81 -3.02 -7.25
C ALA A 87 10.93 -3.09 -5.99
N ARG A 88 9.90 -3.95 -6.01
CA ARG A 88 9.05 -4.20 -4.83
C ARG A 88 9.84 -4.79 -3.66
N GLY A 89 10.78 -5.69 -3.96
CA GLY A 89 11.66 -6.31 -2.98
C GLY A 89 12.62 -5.31 -2.32
N ASP A 90 13.17 -4.38 -3.10
CA ASP A 90 14.06 -3.32 -2.63
C ASP A 90 13.32 -2.33 -1.71
N ASP A 91 12.09 -1.94 -2.08
CA ASP A 91 11.23 -1.12 -1.22
C ASP A 91 10.93 -1.83 0.11
N ALA A 92 10.49 -3.09 0.06
CA ALA A 92 10.18 -3.88 1.25
C ALA A 92 11.42 -4.10 2.13
N GLY A 93 12.55 -4.41 1.53
CA GLY A 93 13.82 -4.68 2.20
C GLY A 93 14.38 -3.43 2.88
N SER A 94 14.37 -2.30 2.19
CA SER A 94 14.86 -1.03 2.74
C SER A 94 13.92 -0.48 3.83
N LEU A 95 12.60 -0.59 3.68
CA LEU A 95 11.64 -0.24 4.72
C LEU A 95 11.79 -1.12 5.96
N LYS A 96 12.05 -2.43 5.77
CA LYS A 96 12.31 -3.34 6.90
C LYS A 96 13.45 -2.83 7.77
N ILE A 97 14.49 -2.23 7.18
CA ILE A 97 15.63 -1.67 7.93
C ILE A 97 15.26 -0.33 8.58
N GLY A 98 14.59 0.56 7.84
CA GLY A 98 14.34 1.93 8.28
C GLY A 98 13.14 2.12 9.22
N ILE A 99 12.15 1.23 9.20
CA ILE A 99 10.85 1.49 9.82
C ILE A 99 10.93 1.69 11.35
N SER A 100 11.84 1.00 12.04
CA SER A 100 12.01 1.17 13.48
C SER A 100 12.41 2.60 13.86
N ALA A 101 13.24 3.25 13.03
CA ALA A 101 13.64 4.64 13.23
C ALA A 101 12.53 5.64 12.87
N MET A 102 11.56 5.25 12.03
CA MET A 102 10.41 6.07 11.66
C MET A 102 9.25 5.97 12.66
N LEU A 103 9.20 4.90 13.47
CA LEU A 103 8.19 4.72 14.52
C LEU A 103 8.47 5.59 15.75
N LEU A 104 9.73 5.96 15.95
CA LEU A 104 10.10 6.95 16.94
C LEU A 104 9.81 8.34 16.39
N PRO A 105 9.27 9.27 17.21
CA PRO A 105 9.31 10.68 16.86
C PRO A 105 10.74 11.01 16.45
N PRO A 106 10.98 11.68 15.31
CA PRO A 106 12.32 12.16 15.04
C PRO A 106 12.76 13.00 16.25
N PRO A 107 14.03 12.89 16.71
CA PRO A 107 14.52 13.84 17.69
C PRO A 107 14.29 15.23 17.08
N HIS A 108 13.33 15.98 17.62
CA HIS A 108 13.20 17.37 17.23
C HIS A 108 14.53 18.03 17.62
N ALA A 109 15.12 18.78 16.68
CA ALA A 109 16.22 19.66 17.04
C ALA A 109 15.76 20.48 18.26
N PRO A 110 16.57 20.59 19.32
CA PRO A 110 16.17 21.33 20.51
C PRO A 110 15.73 22.72 20.08
N VAL A 111 14.46 23.05 20.35
CA VAL A 111 13.99 24.43 20.22
C VAL A 111 14.76 25.23 21.27
N ALA A 112 15.41 26.32 20.86
CA ALA A 112 16.18 27.14 21.79
C ALA A 112 15.31 27.53 23.00
N GLY A 113 15.74 27.13 24.20
CA GLY A 113 15.02 27.36 25.46
C GLY A 113 14.06 26.24 25.90
N GLN A 114 13.95 25.13 25.16
CA GLN A 114 13.24 23.93 25.62
C GLN A 114 14.20 22.80 26.00
N PRO A 115 13.94 22.06 27.10
CA PRO A 115 14.74 20.91 27.47
C PRO A 115 14.70 19.87 26.34
N ALA A 116 15.86 19.28 26.01
CA ALA A 116 15.93 18.18 25.05
C ALA A 116 14.98 17.07 25.51
N ILE A 117 14.03 16.69 24.66
CA ILE A 117 13.18 15.53 24.92
C ILE A 117 14.11 14.32 24.96
N PRO A 118 14.12 13.51 26.05
CA PRO A 118 14.99 12.35 26.14
C PRO A 118 14.73 11.44 24.94
N ALA A 119 15.81 10.89 24.36
CA ALA A 119 15.72 9.96 23.25
C ALA A 119 14.74 8.83 23.61
N VAL A 120 13.55 8.84 22.99
CA VAL A 120 12.56 7.80 23.20
C VAL A 120 13.17 6.51 22.67
N THR A 121 13.54 5.62 23.57
CA THR A 121 14.12 4.34 23.21
C THR A 121 13.01 3.31 23.19
N ILE A 122 12.85 2.61 22.06
CA ILE A 122 11.92 1.49 21.97
C ILE A 122 12.43 0.36 22.89
N SER A 123 11.59 -0.11 23.81
CA SER A 123 11.90 -1.22 24.72
C SER A 123 10.87 -2.35 24.55
N PRO A 124 11.29 -3.61 24.27
CA PRO A 124 12.67 -4.00 23.95
C PRO A 124 13.14 -3.43 22.59
N PRO A 125 14.45 -3.24 22.36
CA PRO A 125 14.93 -2.73 21.08
C PRO A 125 14.46 -3.61 19.91
N ILE A 126 13.87 -2.99 18.89
CA ILE A 126 13.54 -3.71 17.65
C ILE A 126 14.85 -3.88 16.86
N PRO A 127 15.27 -5.12 16.55
CA PRO A 127 16.49 -5.36 15.80
C PRO A 127 16.48 -4.61 14.47
N ASP A 128 17.59 -3.93 14.18
CA ASP A 128 17.81 -3.13 12.98
C ASP A 128 17.93 -4.00 11.72
N ARG A 129 18.34 -5.27 11.86
CA ARG A 129 18.67 -6.15 10.73
C ARG A 129 17.97 -7.49 10.78
N GLY A 130 17.38 -7.85 9.64
CA GLY A 130 17.10 -9.24 9.26
C GLY A 130 15.91 -9.91 9.94
N SER A 131 15.60 -9.62 11.19
CA SER A 131 14.53 -10.28 11.94
C SER A 131 13.25 -9.44 12.03
N LYS A 132 12.11 -10.09 11.79
CA LYS A 132 10.77 -9.55 12.06
C LYS A 132 10.16 -10.12 13.35
N ALA A 133 10.88 -10.97 14.08
CA ALA A 133 10.32 -11.69 15.22
C ALA A 133 9.80 -10.76 16.33
N LEU A 134 10.50 -9.65 16.56
CA LEU A 134 10.16 -8.63 17.57
C LEU A 134 9.36 -7.45 17.00
N ARG A 135 8.49 -7.71 16.02
CA ARG A 135 7.62 -6.70 15.38
C ARG A 135 6.16 -7.14 15.43
N GLY A 136 5.26 -6.35 14.85
CA GLY A 136 3.83 -6.60 14.86
C GLY A 136 3.27 -6.60 16.27
N PHE A 137 2.44 -7.58 16.58
CA PHE A 137 1.83 -7.73 17.91
C PHE A 137 2.76 -8.36 18.96
N ASN A 138 4.01 -8.68 18.60
CA ASN A 138 5.03 -9.16 19.54
C ASN A 138 5.77 -8.02 20.26
N HIS A 139 5.46 -6.76 19.94
CA HIS A 139 6.08 -5.58 20.53
C HIS A 139 5.05 -4.45 20.66
N SER A 140 4.93 -3.86 21.85
CA SER A 140 3.89 -2.86 22.18
C SER A 140 3.81 -1.67 21.21
N VAL A 141 4.95 -1.06 20.87
CA VAL A 141 5.02 0.08 19.93
C VAL A 141 4.55 -0.28 18.52
N THR A 142 5.03 -1.39 17.94
CA THR A 142 4.57 -1.83 16.62
C THR A 142 3.14 -2.34 16.66
N ALA A 143 2.70 -2.92 17.78
CA ALA A 143 1.34 -3.40 17.98
C ALA A 143 0.35 -2.23 17.98
N SER A 144 0.64 -1.16 18.73
CA SER A 144 -0.16 0.07 18.73
C SER A 144 -0.24 0.69 17.33
N ALA A 145 0.90 0.79 16.65
CA ALA A 145 0.99 1.32 15.31
C ALA A 145 0.23 0.46 14.26
N MET A 146 0.21 -0.87 14.42
CA MET A 146 -0.54 -1.81 13.56
C MET A 146 -2.00 -1.99 13.96
N CYS A 147 -2.37 -1.63 15.19
CA CYS A 147 -3.70 -1.82 15.73
C CYS A 147 -4.72 -1.12 14.82
N PRO A 148 -5.74 -1.84 14.31
CA PRO A 148 -6.82 -1.23 13.57
C PRO A 148 -7.49 -0.14 14.38
N HIS A 149 -7.83 0.97 13.73
CA HIS A 149 -8.49 2.08 14.41
C HIS A 149 -9.81 1.70 15.09
N LYS A 150 -10.50 0.66 14.59
CA LYS A 150 -11.74 0.11 15.15
C LYS A 150 -11.57 -0.46 16.57
N TYR A 151 -10.38 -0.94 16.91
CA TYR A 151 -10.12 -1.58 18.20
C TYR A 151 -9.44 -0.62 19.18
N PRO A 152 -9.67 -0.81 20.49
CA PRO A 152 -8.99 -0.01 21.51
C PRO A 152 -7.50 -0.31 21.50
N ASP A 153 -6.68 0.73 21.68
CA ASP A 153 -5.21 0.65 21.63
C ASP A 153 -4.66 0.21 22.99
N THR A 154 -4.81 -1.08 23.31
CA THR A 154 -4.46 -1.63 24.63
C THR A 154 -3.70 -2.95 24.52
N PRO A 155 -2.86 -3.31 25.52
CA PRO A 155 -2.16 -4.59 25.54
C PRO A 155 -3.10 -5.80 25.36
N ALA A 156 -4.26 -5.79 26.01
CA ALA A 156 -5.26 -6.86 25.89
C ALA A 156 -5.76 -7.05 24.46
N THR A 157 -5.97 -5.96 23.72
CA THR A 157 -6.32 -6.01 22.29
C THR A 157 -5.20 -6.65 21.47
N TYR A 158 -3.94 -6.29 21.75
CA TYR A 158 -2.79 -6.81 21.01
C TYR A 158 -2.63 -8.31 21.21
N GLU A 159 -2.81 -8.78 22.44
CA GLU A 159 -2.80 -10.19 22.80
C GLU A 159 -3.94 -10.94 22.11
N ALA A 160 -5.18 -10.42 22.18
CA ALA A 160 -6.32 -11.02 21.50
C ALA A 160 -6.10 -11.14 19.98
N ILE A 161 -5.56 -10.08 19.34
CA ILE A 161 -5.23 -10.11 17.91
C ILE A 161 -4.10 -11.11 17.61
N ARG A 162 -3.04 -11.11 18.42
CA ARG A 162 -1.89 -12.02 18.27
C ARG A 162 -2.31 -13.48 18.37
N ASP A 163 -3.21 -13.77 19.30
CA ASP A 163 -3.67 -15.12 19.62
C ASP A 163 -4.83 -15.55 18.70
N GLY A 164 -5.30 -14.67 17.81
CA GLY A 164 -6.29 -14.97 16.79
C GLY A 164 -7.73 -15.03 17.31
N ASP A 165 -8.06 -14.24 18.33
CA ASP A 165 -9.41 -14.17 18.89
C ASP A 165 -10.44 -13.80 17.81
N PRO A 166 -11.48 -14.61 17.58
CA PRO A 166 -12.51 -14.35 16.57
C PRO A 166 -13.32 -13.06 16.81
N ASN A 167 -13.27 -12.48 18.01
CA ASN A 167 -13.88 -11.18 18.32
C ASN A 167 -13.03 -9.99 17.87
N PHE A 168 -11.75 -10.22 17.57
CA PHE A 168 -10.80 -9.22 17.08
C PHE A 168 -10.26 -9.59 15.69
N PRO A 169 -11.12 -9.90 14.70
CA PRO A 169 -10.67 -10.27 13.37
C PRO A 169 -10.00 -9.06 12.74
N VAL A 170 -8.81 -9.27 12.16
CA VAL A 170 -8.15 -8.20 11.45
C VAL A 170 -8.09 -8.41 9.94
N LEU A 171 -8.79 -7.53 9.23
CA LEU A 171 -9.07 -7.65 7.81
C LEU A 171 -8.12 -6.80 6.97
N GLY A 172 -7.91 -7.17 5.71
CA GLY A 172 -7.14 -6.38 4.75
C GLY A 172 -7.73 -4.98 4.47
N THR A 173 -9.01 -4.77 4.77
CA THR A 173 -9.71 -3.48 4.67
C THR A 173 -9.50 -2.58 5.89
N GLN A 174 -8.98 -3.13 6.99
CA GLN A 174 -8.72 -2.37 8.21
C GLN A 174 -7.30 -1.83 8.17
N PHE A 175 -7.20 -0.52 7.98
CA PHE A 175 -5.91 0.14 7.93
C PHE A 175 -5.32 0.34 9.33
N PRO A 176 -4.00 0.13 9.47
CA PRO A 176 -3.27 0.33 10.72
C PRO A 176 -3.15 1.81 11.07
N ARG A 177 -3.05 2.15 12.36
CA ARG A 177 -2.93 3.54 12.85
C ARG A 177 -1.73 4.31 12.27
N PHE A 178 -0.62 3.63 11.97
CA PHE A 178 0.60 4.30 11.48
C PHE A 178 0.41 5.04 10.14
N MET A 179 -0.61 4.68 9.34
CA MET A 179 -0.89 5.32 8.05
C MET A 179 -1.07 6.85 8.18
N TYR A 180 -1.32 7.36 9.40
CA TYR A 180 -1.74 8.72 9.65
C TYR A 180 -0.68 9.65 10.28
N ALA A 181 0.53 9.18 10.64
CA ALA A 181 1.34 9.95 11.59
C ALA A 181 2.68 10.55 11.10
N SER A 182 3.30 10.16 9.97
CA SER A 182 4.63 10.76 9.68
C SER A 182 5.05 10.99 8.23
N GLY A 183 4.40 10.42 7.22
CA GLY A 183 4.82 10.60 5.81
C GLY A 183 6.26 10.13 5.50
N GLN A 184 7.02 9.67 6.48
CA GLN A 184 8.43 9.26 6.36
C GLN A 184 8.56 8.02 5.49
N ALA A 185 7.63 7.06 5.61
CA ALA A 185 7.60 5.89 4.73
C ALA A 185 7.36 6.27 3.26
N VAL A 186 6.58 7.31 3.01
CA VAL A 186 6.35 7.82 1.65
C VAL A 186 7.64 8.46 1.13
N LYS A 187 8.29 9.30 1.93
CA LYS A 187 9.62 9.85 1.58
C LYS A 187 10.64 8.74 1.36
N HIS A 188 10.62 7.68 2.16
CA HIS A 188 11.52 6.54 2.01
C HIS A 188 11.40 5.89 0.64
N VAL A 189 10.18 5.58 0.20
CA VAL A 189 9.91 4.92 -1.09
C VAL A 189 10.13 5.85 -2.28
N TYR A 190 9.68 7.10 -2.18
CA TYR A 190 9.64 8.01 -3.33
C TYR A 190 10.80 9.00 -3.40
N GLN A 191 11.46 9.30 -2.29
CA GLN A 191 12.60 10.22 -2.24
C GLN A 191 13.90 9.50 -1.83
N GLY A 192 13.78 8.32 -1.23
CA GLY A 192 14.89 7.44 -0.87
C GLY A 192 15.05 7.30 0.66
N PRO A 193 15.76 6.26 1.14
CA PRO A 193 15.87 5.97 2.58
C PRO A 193 16.42 7.11 3.43
N SER A 194 17.41 7.84 2.91
CA SER A 194 18.00 8.97 3.63
C SER A 194 17.05 10.15 3.78
N ALA A 195 16.11 10.34 2.84
CA ALA A 195 15.14 11.45 2.88
C ALA A 195 14.06 11.24 3.95
N ALA A 196 13.81 10.01 4.36
CA ALA A 196 12.77 9.67 5.33
C ALA A 196 13.01 10.29 6.72
N LEU A 197 14.28 10.38 7.13
CA LEU A 197 14.69 10.92 8.42
C LEU A 197 15.27 12.33 8.32
N ALA A 198 15.37 12.88 7.11
CA ALA A 198 16.00 14.16 6.89
C ALA A 198 15.03 15.32 7.16
N GLY A 199 15.57 16.42 7.70
CA GLY A 199 14.84 17.67 7.89
C GLY A 199 14.47 18.35 6.56
N PRO A 200 13.61 19.39 6.61
CA PRO A 200 13.27 20.18 5.43
C PRO A 200 14.52 20.72 4.71
N GLY A 201 14.55 20.66 3.37
CA GLY A 201 15.66 21.16 2.55
C GLY A 201 16.89 20.26 2.45
N ALA A 202 16.88 19.09 3.10
CA ALA A 202 17.96 18.12 2.97
C ALA A 202 17.88 17.38 1.63
N HIS A 203 18.89 17.58 0.78
CA HIS A 203 19.06 16.88 -0.48
C HIS A 203 20.47 16.28 -0.54
N LYS A 204 20.56 14.98 -0.79
CA LYS A 204 21.85 14.28 -0.93
C LYS A 204 21.74 13.23 -2.03
N GLY A 205 22.66 13.27 -2.99
CA GLY A 205 22.77 12.24 -4.03
C GLY A 205 21.87 12.47 -5.25
N LYS A 206 21.34 11.38 -5.79
CA LYS A 206 20.55 11.35 -7.03
C LYS A 206 19.11 11.79 -6.80
N ALA A 207 18.42 12.17 -7.89
CA ALA A 207 16.99 12.41 -7.88
C ALA A 207 16.24 11.19 -7.33
N GLY A 208 15.25 11.43 -6.47
CA GLY A 208 14.39 10.37 -5.92
C GLY A 208 13.42 9.81 -6.96
N ASN A 209 12.84 8.64 -6.69
CA ASN A 209 11.88 7.97 -7.56
C ASN A 209 10.70 8.86 -7.98
N ALA A 210 10.17 9.72 -7.10
CA ALA A 210 9.13 10.67 -7.46
C ALA A 210 9.60 11.64 -8.56
N SER A 211 10.78 12.23 -8.40
CA SER A 211 11.34 13.15 -9.39
C SER A 211 11.66 12.45 -10.70
N ILE A 212 12.22 11.23 -10.66
CA ILE A 212 12.52 10.42 -11.85
C ILE A 212 11.25 10.11 -12.64
N ASN A 213 10.14 9.85 -11.95
CA ASN A 213 8.86 9.52 -12.56
C ASN A 213 7.94 10.74 -12.76
N GLY A 214 8.42 11.96 -12.52
CA GLY A 214 7.62 13.19 -12.66
C GLY A 214 6.42 13.28 -11.71
N LEU A 215 6.44 12.57 -10.58
CA LEU A 215 5.37 12.58 -9.59
C LEU A 215 5.44 13.86 -8.74
N THR A 216 4.46 14.75 -8.93
CA THR A 216 4.30 16.00 -8.17
C THR A 216 3.34 15.88 -7.01
N GLU A 217 2.41 14.92 -7.07
CA GLU A 217 1.46 14.60 -6.00
C GLU A 217 1.39 13.10 -5.72
N LEU A 218 1.02 12.77 -4.48
CA LEU A 218 0.78 11.39 -4.07
C LEU A 218 -0.62 10.95 -4.51
N THR A 219 -0.65 9.93 -5.36
CA THR A 219 -1.92 9.30 -5.74
C THR A 219 -2.44 8.41 -4.63
N LYS A 220 -3.77 8.14 -4.63
CA LYS A 220 -4.39 7.14 -3.75
C LYS A 220 -3.70 5.77 -3.85
N ARG A 221 -3.25 5.40 -5.06
CA ARG A 221 -2.52 4.15 -5.34
C ARG A 221 -1.14 4.14 -4.68
N ALA A 222 -0.41 5.26 -4.74
CA ALA A 222 0.88 5.41 -4.07
C ALA A 222 0.76 5.27 -2.55
N ILE A 223 -0.26 5.92 -1.95
CA ILE A 223 -0.53 5.82 -0.51
C ILE A 223 -0.86 4.38 -0.12
N ALA A 224 -1.76 3.73 -0.85
CA ALA A 224 -2.13 2.33 -0.61
C ALA A 224 -0.92 1.39 -0.74
N TYR A 225 -0.07 1.59 -1.75
CA TYR A 225 1.16 0.84 -1.95
C TYR A 225 2.11 0.97 -0.76
N VAL A 226 2.44 2.21 -0.37
CA VAL A 226 3.35 2.47 0.76
C VAL A 226 2.82 1.84 2.04
N ALA A 227 1.52 1.95 2.31
CA ALA A 227 0.94 1.36 3.51
C ALA A 227 0.99 -0.18 3.51
N MET A 228 0.80 -0.82 2.35
CA MET A 228 1.01 -2.27 2.23
C MET A 228 2.46 -2.66 2.48
N GLN A 229 3.41 -1.87 1.98
CA GLN A 229 4.82 -2.11 2.22
C GLN A 229 5.22 -1.93 3.68
N VAL A 230 4.74 -0.88 4.35
CA VAL A 230 5.00 -0.66 5.77
C VAL A 230 4.35 -1.74 6.61
N ARG A 231 3.10 -2.11 6.32
CA ARG A 231 2.42 -3.23 7.00
C ARG A 231 3.24 -4.51 6.88
N PHE A 232 3.74 -4.83 5.68
CA PHE A 232 4.65 -5.97 5.51
C PHE A 232 5.95 -5.79 6.30
N ALA A 233 6.56 -4.62 6.31
CA ALA A 233 7.81 -4.35 7.04
C ALA A 233 7.65 -4.47 8.57
N MET A 234 6.45 -4.15 9.08
CA MET A 234 6.09 -4.19 10.50
C MET A 234 5.52 -5.54 10.94
N SER A 235 4.99 -6.37 10.04
CA SER A 235 4.45 -7.68 10.42
C SER A 235 5.54 -8.58 11.00
N SER A 236 5.13 -9.55 11.83
CA SER A 236 6.05 -10.59 12.28
C SER A 236 6.19 -11.70 11.21
N LEU A 237 7.08 -12.68 11.42
CA LEU A 237 7.14 -13.92 10.60
C LEU A 237 6.26 -15.04 11.14
N ALA A 238 5.80 -14.92 12.39
CA ALA A 238 4.83 -15.86 12.94
C ALA A 238 3.53 -15.70 12.15
N PRO A 239 2.73 -16.76 12.02
CA PRO A 239 1.52 -16.71 11.25
C PRO A 239 0.48 -15.87 12.02
N ASP A 240 0.55 -14.56 11.83
CA ASP A 240 -0.55 -13.61 12.00
C ASP A 240 -1.63 -13.94 10.94
N LEU A 241 -2.21 -15.14 11.10
CA LEU A 241 -2.89 -16.00 10.14
C LEU A 241 -4.16 -15.42 9.48
N GLY A 242 -4.65 -14.25 9.91
CA GLY A 242 -5.89 -13.67 9.36
C GLY A 242 -5.70 -12.69 8.21
N TRP A 243 -4.50 -12.14 8.04
CA TRP A 243 -4.35 -10.82 7.43
C TRP A 243 -4.15 -10.82 5.91
N CYS A 244 -3.64 -11.91 5.34
CA CYS A 244 -3.38 -12.04 3.89
C CYS A 244 -4.13 -13.23 3.25
N ILE A 245 -4.68 -14.15 4.04
CA ILE A 245 -5.24 -15.40 3.51
C ILE A 245 -6.73 -15.25 3.19
N HIS A 246 -7.48 -14.35 3.85
CA HIS A 246 -8.93 -14.22 3.64
C HIS A 246 -9.38 -13.22 2.56
N GLN A 247 -8.49 -12.59 1.80
CA GLN A 247 -8.87 -11.73 0.65
C GLN A 247 -8.01 -11.92 -0.60
N ALA A 248 -7.30 -13.06 -0.71
CA ALA A 248 -6.53 -13.42 -1.90
C ALA A 248 -7.20 -14.53 -2.75
N LEU A 249 -8.50 -14.76 -2.58
CA LEU A 249 -9.32 -15.61 -3.43
C LEU A 249 -10.52 -14.81 -3.93
#